data_AF-A0A2H3CE84-F1
#
_entry.id   AF-A0A2H3CE84-F1
#
_cell.length_a   1.000
_cell.length_b   1.000
_cell.length_c   1.000
_cell.angle_alpha   90.00
_cell.angle_beta   90.00
_cell.angle_gamma   90.00
#
_symmetry.space_group_name_H-M   'P 1'
#
loop_
_entity.id
_entity.type
_entity.pdbx_description
1 polymer ?
#
loop_
_entity_poly.entity_id
_entity_poly.type
_entity_poly.pdbx_seq_one_letter_code
_entity_poly.pdbx_strand_id
1 'polypeptide(L)'
;MHPQNLHHNKDNTAVLIALINNLAFLRLASFASSAFATWAPWTFAYYAWHLHDLLMHDATLIVNWVNSVFATATFNFRPRTLCFRHTDSGNLPFSWCAITMLGHFNPHLGRHLILWDLKLGEWRYLFTQYSSGGIFRWVDYGFQSSEDYWRGLARKDLVQAQKERSEWWKMGLGLFSMLDEL
;
A
#
# COMPACT_ATOMS: atom_id res chain seq x y z
N MET A 1 -16.05 7.64 1.99
CA MET A 1 -14.68 8.13 1.77
C MET A 1 -14.27 7.75 0.35
N HIS A 2 -13.76 8.71 -0.43
CA HIS A 2 -13.34 8.58 -1.83
C HIS A 2 -11.81 8.68 -1.89
N PRO A 3 -11.11 7.88 -2.73
CA PRO A 3 -9.67 8.05 -2.99
C PRO A 3 -9.29 9.47 -3.42
N GLN A 4 -8.23 10.05 -2.86
CA GLN A 4 -7.80 11.41 -3.16
C GLN A 4 -6.28 11.54 -3.09
N ASN A 5 -5.74 12.57 -3.76
CA ASN A 5 -4.35 12.98 -3.60
C ASN A 5 -4.09 13.49 -2.18
N LEU A 6 -2.94 13.15 -1.60
CA LEU A 6 -2.57 13.66 -0.28
C LEU A 6 -2.29 15.17 -0.32
N HIS A 7 -2.85 15.90 0.65
CA HIS A 7 -2.67 17.35 0.76
C HIS A 7 -1.53 17.68 1.73
N HIS A 8 -0.60 18.51 1.27
CA HIS A 8 0.57 18.94 2.04
C HIS A 8 0.66 20.47 2.08
N ASN A 9 1.35 21.01 3.10
CA ASN A 9 1.69 22.42 3.12
C ASN A 9 2.75 22.75 2.05
N LYS A 10 2.97 24.04 1.77
CA LYS A 10 3.87 24.50 0.70
C LYS A 10 5.29 23.94 0.83
N ASP A 11 5.84 23.94 2.04
CA ASP A 11 7.22 23.50 2.30
C ASP A 11 7.38 21.99 2.05
N ASN A 12 6.44 21.19 2.56
CA ASN A 12 6.45 19.74 2.35
C ASN A 12 6.21 19.39 0.88
N THR A 13 5.32 20.11 0.18
CA THR A 13 5.10 19.90 -1.25
C THR A 13 6.38 20.11 -2.05
N ALA A 14 7.15 21.17 -1.78
CA ALA A 14 8.41 21.43 -2.46
C ALA A 14 9.44 20.30 -2.24
N VAL A 15 9.57 19.83 -0.99
CA VAL A 15 10.45 18.71 -0.63
C VAL A 15 10.00 17.42 -1.31
N LEU A 16 8.70 17.11 -1.29
CA LEU A 16 8.15 15.91 -1.92
C LEU A 16 8.39 15.90 -3.43
N ILE A 17 8.16 17.02 -4.13
CA ILE A 17 8.44 17.14 -5.56
C ILE A 17 9.92 16.85 -5.85
N ALA A 18 10.83 17.37 -5.03
CA ALA A 18 12.27 17.09 -5.20
C ALA A 18 12.60 15.60 -4.99
N LEU A 19 11.98 14.94 -4.01
CA LEU A 19 12.22 13.54 -3.70
C LEU A 19 11.65 12.60 -4.77
N ILE A 20 10.41 12.82 -5.23
CA ILE A 20 9.78 11.96 -6.24
C ILE A 20 10.46 12.08 -7.60
N ASN A 21 11.03 13.25 -7.92
CA ASN A 21 11.79 13.45 -9.16
C ASN A 21 13.28 13.05 -9.04
N ASN A 22 13.72 12.58 -7.88
CA ASN A 22 15.10 12.12 -7.72
C ASN A 22 15.27 10.71 -8.30
N LEU A 23 16.31 10.53 -9.12
CA LEU A 23 16.62 9.25 -9.77
C LEU A 23 16.78 8.08 -8.79
N ALA A 24 17.32 8.32 -7.59
CA ALA A 24 17.47 7.27 -6.58
C ALA A 24 16.11 6.74 -6.12
N PHE A 25 15.15 7.62 -5.83
CA PHE A 25 13.83 7.18 -5.38
C PHE A 25 13.01 6.55 -6.51
N LEU A 26 13.15 7.02 -7.75
CA LEU A 26 12.58 6.33 -8.91
C LEU A 26 13.10 4.89 -9.01
N ARG A 27 14.41 4.68 -8.86
CA ARG A 27 15.02 3.34 -8.88
C ARG A 27 14.55 2.47 -7.73
N LEU A 28 14.47 3.02 -6.51
CA LEU A 28 13.96 2.29 -5.34
C LEU A 28 12.49 1.88 -5.51
N ALA A 29 11.67 2.78 -6.05
CA ALA A 29 10.26 2.51 -6.34
C ALA A 29 10.09 1.41 -7.38
N SER A 30 10.84 1.49 -8.48
CA SER A 30 10.85 0.49 -9.54
C SER A 30 11.36 -0.88 -9.05
N PHE A 31 12.44 -0.89 -8.24
CA PHE A 31 12.98 -2.12 -7.67
C PHE A 31 11.98 -2.79 -6.73
N ALA A 32 11.37 -2.03 -5.83
CA ALA A 32 10.35 -2.53 -4.92
C ALA A 32 9.18 -3.18 -5.66
N SER A 33 8.67 -2.52 -6.70
CA SER A 33 7.56 -3.07 -7.50
C SER A 33 7.97 -4.30 -8.31
N SER A 34 9.19 -4.32 -8.85
CA SER A 34 9.71 -5.50 -9.57
C SER A 34 9.90 -6.69 -8.64
N ALA A 35 10.42 -6.47 -7.43
CA ALA A 35 10.54 -7.49 -6.40
C ALA A 35 9.15 -8.02 -6.00
N PHE A 36 8.17 -7.15 -5.83
CA PHE A 36 6.79 -7.56 -5.52
C PHE A 36 6.21 -8.41 -6.67
N ALA A 37 6.35 -7.98 -7.92
CA ALA A 37 5.90 -8.74 -9.09
C ALA A 37 6.56 -10.12 -9.20
N THR A 38 7.82 -10.23 -8.78
CA THR A 38 8.58 -11.50 -8.83
C THR A 38 8.15 -12.47 -7.73
N TRP A 39 8.04 -11.99 -6.50
CA TRP A 39 7.87 -12.85 -5.33
C TRP A 39 6.42 -13.06 -4.89
N ALA A 40 5.49 -12.22 -5.36
CA ALA A 40 4.05 -12.39 -5.13
C ALA A 40 3.24 -11.90 -6.35
N PRO A 41 3.41 -12.54 -7.53
CA PRO A 41 2.81 -12.14 -8.80
C PRO A 41 1.28 -11.99 -8.75
N TRP A 42 0.57 -12.87 -8.05
CA TRP A 42 -0.90 -12.82 -7.97
C TRP A 42 -1.38 -11.59 -7.17
N THR A 43 -0.80 -11.34 -6.00
CA THR A 43 -1.07 -10.12 -5.23
C THR A 43 -0.63 -8.87 -5.99
N PHE A 44 0.49 -8.92 -6.71
CA PHE A 44 0.92 -7.81 -7.57
C PHE A 44 -0.08 -7.53 -8.70
N ALA A 45 -0.59 -8.56 -9.37
CA ALA A 45 -1.61 -8.41 -10.42
C ALA A 45 -2.90 -7.81 -9.86
N TYR A 46 -3.34 -8.26 -8.68
CA TYR A 46 -4.45 -7.65 -7.96
C TYR A 46 -4.21 -6.16 -7.73
N TYR A 47 -3.02 -5.77 -7.25
CA TYR A 47 -2.61 -4.38 -7.12
C TYR A 47 -2.66 -3.59 -8.43
N ALA A 48 -2.07 -4.14 -9.49
CA ALA A 48 -1.94 -3.47 -10.78
C ALA A 48 -3.31 -3.20 -11.42
N TRP A 49 -4.22 -4.17 -11.39
CA TRP A 49 -5.58 -4.01 -11.94
C TRP A 49 -6.38 -2.95 -11.18
N HIS A 50 -6.37 -2.99 -9.84
CA HIS A 50 -7.13 -2.01 -9.06
C HIS A 50 -6.58 -0.59 -9.22
N LEU A 51 -5.26 -0.44 -9.27
CA LEU A 51 -4.66 0.86 -9.52
C LEU A 51 -4.97 1.36 -10.94
N HIS A 52 -4.93 0.47 -11.94
CA HIS A 52 -5.31 0.80 -13.32
C HIS A 52 -6.76 1.30 -13.41
N ASP A 53 -7.71 0.52 -12.89
CA ASP A 53 -9.14 0.84 -12.93
C ASP A 53 -9.44 2.14 -12.17
N LEU A 54 -8.79 2.36 -11.03
CA LEU A 54 -8.91 3.60 -10.28
C LEU A 54 -8.48 4.82 -11.12
N LEU A 55 -7.31 4.74 -11.77
CA LEU A 55 -6.77 5.85 -12.56
C LEU A 55 -7.54 6.08 -13.87
N MET A 56 -8.15 5.03 -14.43
CA MET A 56 -9.06 5.15 -15.58
C MET A 56 -10.38 5.81 -15.19
N HIS A 57 -10.88 5.53 -13.98
CA HIS A 57 -12.10 6.15 -13.47
C HIS A 57 -11.88 7.61 -13.05
N ASP A 58 -10.75 7.94 -12.44
CA ASP A 58 -10.45 9.29 -11.95
C ASP A 58 -9.08 9.79 -12.42
N ALA A 59 -9.10 10.54 -13.52
CA ALA A 59 -7.92 11.16 -14.12
C ALA A 59 -7.33 12.31 -13.29
N THR A 60 -7.96 12.73 -12.19
CA THR A 60 -7.40 13.77 -11.29
C THR A 60 -6.39 13.22 -10.29
N LEU A 61 -6.33 11.89 -10.13
CA LEU A 61 -5.39 11.22 -9.25
C LEU A 61 -3.97 11.22 -9.85
N ILE A 62 -2.99 11.46 -8.99
CA ILE A 62 -1.59 11.58 -9.37
C ILE A 62 -0.83 10.39 -8.80
N VAL A 63 -0.16 9.64 -9.69
CA VAL A 63 0.77 8.58 -9.26
C VAL A 63 2.13 9.17 -8.89
N ASN A 64 2.76 8.61 -7.85
CA ASN A 64 4.11 9.01 -7.46
C ASN A 64 5.15 8.64 -8.53
N TRP A 65 5.05 7.41 -9.08
CA TRP A 65 5.90 6.91 -10.14
C TRP A 65 5.13 5.94 -11.04
N VAL A 66 5.29 6.07 -12.36
CA VAL A 66 4.65 5.19 -13.35
C VAL A 66 5.07 3.73 -13.18
N ASN A 67 6.31 3.50 -12.73
CA ASN A 67 6.86 2.14 -12.55
C ASN A 67 6.64 1.60 -11.12
N SER A 68 5.73 2.20 -10.34
CA SER A 68 5.38 1.70 -9.00
C SER A 68 3.92 1.28 -8.93
N VAL A 69 3.66 0.10 -8.37
CA VAL A 69 2.30 -0.42 -8.17
C VAL A 69 1.66 0.10 -6.86
N PHE A 70 2.44 0.80 -6.04
CA PHE A 70 1.98 1.35 -4.78
C PHE A 70 1.35 2.74 -4.98
N ALA A 71 0.16 2.94 -4.43
CA ALA A 71 -0.56 4.21 -4.54
C ALA A 71 0.07 5.32 -3.66
N THR A 72 0.76 4.94 -2.58
CA THR A 72 1.25 5.88 -1.58
C THR A 72 2.71 5.60 -1.23
N ALA A 73 3.46 6.67 -0.96
CA ALA A 73 4.81 6.61 -0.42
C ALA A 73 5.00 7.59 0.73
N THR A 74 5.78 7.20 1.74
CA THR A 74 6.09 8.02 2.92
C THR A 74 7.60 8.11 3.12
N PHE A 75 8.07 9.35 3.35
CA PHE A 75 9.45 9.66 3.67
C PHE A 75 9.56 10.04 5.15
N ASN A 76 10.28 9.24 5.93
CA ASN A 76 10.43 9.47 7.37
C ASN A 76 11.80 10.10 7.68
N PHE A 77 11.80 11.38 8.03
CA PHE A 77 13.03 12.13 8.30
C PHE A 77 13.38 12.21 9.79
N ARG A 78 14.63 11.86 10.10
CA ARG A 78 15.21 12.13 11.42
C ARG A 78 15.57 13.62 11.59
N PRO A 79 15.67 14.11 12.83
CA PRO A 79 15.49 13.40 14.11
C PRO A 79 14.03 13.28 14.58
N ARG A 80 13.06 13.84 13.85
CA ARG A 80 11.72 14.11 14.38
C ARG A 80 10.69 13.00 14.17
N THR A 81 10.96 12.00 13.33
CA THR A 81 10.03 10.87 13.18
C THR A 81 10.19 9.85 14.30
N LEU A 82 9.14 9.70 15.10
CA LEU A 82 8.94 8.62 16.06
C LEU A 82 7.79 7.73 15.57
N CYS A 83 8.00 6.42 15.65
CA CYS A 83 6.99 5.42 15.33
C CYS A 83 6.67 4.65 16.61
N PHE A 84 5.48 4.87 17.16
CA PHE A 84 5.00 4.08 18.30
C PHE A 84 4.51 2.72 17.82
N ARG A 85 4.40 1.73 18.72
CA ARG A 85 3.85 0.42 18.38
C ARG A 85 2.44 0.60 17.79
N HIS A 86 2.26 0.18 16.54
CA HIS A 86 0.98 0.18 15.86
C HIS A 86 0.98 -0.88 14.75
N THR A 87 -0.20 -1.08 14.18
CA THR A 87 -0.40 -1.76 12.89
C THR A 87 -0.99 -0.76 11.92
N ASP A 88 -0.65 -0.87 10.63
CA ASP A 88 -1.26 -0.07 9.58
C ASP A 88 -2.63 -0.65 9.21
N SER A 89 -3.60 -0.53 10.13
CA SER A 89 -4.95 -1.12 9.99
C SER A 89 -5.74 -0.60 8.78
N GLY A 90 -5.30 0.52 8.20
CA GLY A 90 -5.85 1.07 6.95
C GLY A 90 -5.34 0.41 5.68
N ASN A 91 -4.29 -0.42 5.75
CA ASN A 91 -3.74 -1.14 4.61
C ASN A 91 -4.59 -2.37 4.27
N LEU A 92 -4.39 -2.90 3.06
CA LEU A 92 -5.02 -4.13 2.64
C LEU A 92 -4.40 -5.32 3.44
N PRO A 93 -5.18 -6.20 4.08
CA PRO A 93 -4.63 -7.18 5.03
C PRO A 93 -3.62 -8.18 4.45
N PHE A 94 -3.80 -8.59 3.20
CA PHE A 94 -2.91 -9.51 2.48
C PHE A 94 -1.89 -8.77 1.59
N SER A 95 -1.74 -7.45 1.78
CA SER A 95 -0.81 -6.66 0.99
C SER A 95 0.63 -6.74 1.46
N TRP A 96 1.51 -6.34 0.55
CA TRP A 96 2.89 -6.07 0.85
C TRP A 96 3.11 -4.56 0.94
N CYS A 97 4.05 -4.17 1.79
CA CYS A 97 4.60 -2.82 1.84
C CYS A 97 6.10 -2.93 1.55
N ALA A 98 6.63 -2.00 0.76
CA ALA A 98 8.06 -1.96 0.49
C ALA A 98 8.74 -0.96 1.42
N ILE A 99 9.66 -1.46 2.22
CA ILE A 99 10.37 -0.73 3.26
C ILE A 99 11.85 -0.68 2.88
N THR A 100 12.35 0.48 2.45
CA THR A 100 13.76 0.69 2.11
C THR A 100 14.46 1.47 3.19
N MET A 101 15.69 1.04 3.50
CA MET A 101 16.48 1.59 4.58
C MET A 101 17.59 2.54 4.10
N LEU A 102 17.53 3.83 4.47
CA LEU A 102 18.40 4.89 3.90
C LEU A 102 19.15 5.74 4.94
N GLY A 103 20.42 6.10 4.65
CA GLY A 103 21.22 7.02 5.46
C GLY A 103 22.19 6.31 6.43
N HIS A 104 22.99 7.09 7.16
CA HIS A 104 24.07 6.57 8.00
C HIS A 104 23.59 6.27 9.44
N PHE A 105 23.68 5.03 9.91
CA PHE A 105 23.27 4.66 11.27
C PHE A 105 24.13 3.57 11.87
N ASN A 106 24.08 3.52 13.20
CA ASN A 106 24.50 2.36 13.95
C ASN A 106 23.33 1.37 14.07
N PRO A 107 23.40 0.21 13.39
CA PRO A 107 22.40 -0.85 13.47
C PRO A 107 22.50 -1.65 14.78
N HIS A 108 23.14 -1.14 15.84
CA HIS A 108 23.08 -1.70 17.19
C HIS A 108 22.39 -0.74 18.18
N LEU A 109 22.16 0.51 17.79
CA LEU A 109 21.64 1.55 18.69
C LEU A 109 20.22 2.02 18.36
N GLY A 110 19.63 1.54 17.27
CA GLY A 110 18.24 1.83 17.02
C GLY A 110 17.78 1.43 15.64
N ARG A 111 16.62 1.98 15.28
CA ARG A 111 16.00 1.83 13.97
C ARG A 111 15.37 0.46 13.74
N HIS A 112 14.89 -0.19 14.80
CA HIS A 112 14.47 -1.57 14.64
C HIS A 112 13.07 -1.68 14.02
N LEU A 113 12.90 -2.58 13.07
CA LEU A 113 11.57 -3.12 12.75
C LEU A 113 11.31 -4.23 13.77
N ILE A 114 10.38 -3.99 14.69
CA ILE A 114 10.01 -4.95 15.72
C ILE A 114 8.60 -5.46 15.41
N LEU A 115 8.50 -6.75 15.14
CA LEU A 115 7.23 -7.45 14.97
C LEU A 115 6.87 -8.05 16.34
N TRP A 116 6.28 -7.22 17.19
CA TRP A 116 6.00 -7.55 18.59
C TRP A 116 5.22 -8.85 18.77
N ASP A 117 4.21 -9.07 17.93
CA ASP A 117 3.33 -10.24 18.04
C ASP A 117 4.03 -11.53 17.58
N LEU A 118 5.06 -11.42 16.74
CA LEU A 118 5.90 -12.53 16.27
C LEU A 118 7.18 -12.70 17.09
N LYS A 119 7.47 -11.77 18.03
CA LYS A 119 8.72 -11.71 18.80
C LYS A 119 9.99 -11.64 17.92
N LEU A 120 9.91 -10.93 16.79
CA LEU A 120 11.03 -10.75 15.84
C LEU A 120 11.52 -9.29 15.79
N GLY A 121 12.81 -9.08 15.50
CA GLY A 121 13.42 -7.74 15.39
C GLY A 121 14.55 -7.64 14.37
N GLU A 122 14.61 -6.55 13.60
CA GLU A 122 15.67 -6.21 12.62
C GLU A 122 16.06 -4.72 12.67
N TRP A 123 17.17 -4.22 12.09
CA TRP A 123 17.77 -2.87 12.31
C TRP A 123 17.87 -1.95 11.04
N ARG A 124 17.25 -0.74 10.98
CA ARG A 124 16.75 -0.12 9.70
C ARG A 124 16.15 1.38 9.65
N TYR A 125 16.37 2.22 8.60
CA TYR A 125 15.85 3.64 8.34
C TYR A 125 14.72 3.89 7.27
N LEU A 126 13.51 4.36 7.55
CA LEU A 126 12.42 4.02 6.61
C LEU A 126 11.98 5.02 5.49
N PHE A 127 12.13 4.61 4.22
CA PHE A 127 11.26 4.98 3.08
C PHE A 127 10.24 3.86 2.84
N THR A 128 8.93 4.18 2.86
CA THR A 128 7.86 3.19 2.71
C THR A 128 7.05 3.43 1.45
N GLN A 129 6.67 2.36 0.74
CA GLN A 129 5.60 2.37 -0.25
C GLN A 129 4.51 1.37 0.15
N TYR A 130 3.25 1.76 0.00
CA TYR A 130 2.09 0.99 0.43
C TYR A 130 0.82 1.44 -0.31
N SER A 131 -0.28 0.70 -0.15
CA SER A 131 -1.60 1.10 -0.64
C SER A 131 -2.65 0.84 0.44
N SER A 132 -3.56 1.80 0.63
CA SER A 132 -4.69 1.63 1.57
C SER A 132 -5.69 0.62 1.03
N GLY A 133 -6.22 -0.24 1.90
CA GLY A 133 -7.31 -1.17 1.59
C GLY A 133 -8.61 -0.47 1.14
N GLY A 134 -8.78 0.82 1.46
CA GLY A 134 -9.92 1.61 1.01
C GLY A 134 -9.94 1.83 -0.50
N ILE A 135 -8.76 1.89 -1.14
CA ILE A 135 -8.65 2.04 -2.60
C ILE A 135 -9.22 0.81 -3.31
N PHE A 136 -8.83 -0.39 -2.86
CA PHE A 136 -9.30 -1.65 -3.42
C PHE A 136 -10.81 -1.79 -3.28
N ARG A 137 -11.35 -1.56 -2.08
CA ARG A 137 -12.80 -1.61 -1.84
C ARG A 137 -13.57 -0.61 -2.68
N TRP A 138 -13.01 0.57 -2.94
CA TRP A 138 -13.67 1.56 -3.81
C TRP A 138 -13.87 1.01 -5.21
N VAL A 139 -12.83 0.39 -5.79
CA VAL A 139 -12.89 -0.23 -7.12
C VAL A 139 -13.80 -1.46 -7.10
N ASP A 140 -13.65 -2.36 -6.12
CA ASP A 140 -14.48 -3.57 -5.96
C ASP A 140 -15.98 -3.25 -5.86
N TYR A 141 -16.33 -2.11 -5.25
CA TYR A 141 -17.71 -1.66 -5.11
C TYR A 141 -18.23 -0.86 -6.32
N GLY A 142 -17.49 -0.80 -7.42
CA GLY A 142 -17.89 -0.10 -8.62
C GLY A 142 -17.79 1.42 -8.47
N PHE A 143 -16.70 1.88 -7.87
CA PHE A 143 -16.35 3.30 -7.70
C PHE A 143 -17.33 4.10 -6.84
N GLN A 144 -17.79 3.49 -5.76
CA GLN A 144 -18.66 4.15 -4.79
C GLN A 144 -18.24 3.85 -3.35
N SER A 145 -18.77 4.62 -2.41
CA SER A 145 -18.49 4.39 -1.01
C SER A 145 -19.10 3.06 -0.54
N SER A 146 -18.48 2.43 0.47
CA SER A 146 -19.04 1.21 1.05
C SER A 146 -20.48 1.42 1.54
N GLU A 147 -20.79 2.59 2.10
CA GLU A 147 -22.15 2.91 2.56
C GLU A 147 -23.15 2.97 1.41
N ASP A 148 -22.77 3.53 0.27
CA ASP A 148 -23.64 3.61 -0.91
C ASP A 148 -23.83 2.23 -1.54
N TYR A 149 -22.75 1.47 -1.67
CA TYR A 149 -22.78 0.09 -2.15
C TYR A 149 -23.77 -0.76 -1.34
N TRP A 150 -23.60 -0.82 -0.02
CA TRP A 150 -24.47 -1.65 0.83
C TRP A 150 -25.92 -1.16 0.88
N ARG A 151 -26.17 0.15 0.79
CA ARG A 151 -27.53 0.70 0.73
C ARG A 151 -28.23 0.41 -0.59
N GLY A 152 -27.48 0.32 -1.70
CA GLY A 152 -28.02 0.11 -3.04
C GLY A 152 -28.36 -1.34 -3.39
N LEU A 153 -27.90 -2.33 -2.61
CA LEU A 153 -28.10 -3.74 -2.93
C LEU A 153 -29.53 -4.22 -2.68
N ALA A 154 -30.08 -4.99 -3.63
CA ALA A 154 -31.33 -5.72 -3.41
C ALA A 154 -31.13 -6.87 -2.42
N ARG A 155 -32.20 -7.38 -1.81
CA ARG A 155 -32.12 -8.38 -0.73
C ARG A 155 -31.39 -9.67 -1.11
N LYS A 156 -31.53 -10.12 -2.35
CA LYS A 156 -30.79 -11.30 -2.87
C LYS A 156 -29.28 -11.02 -2.98
N ASP A 157 -28.92 -9.82 -3.42
CA ASP A 157 -27.53 -9.41 -3.64
C ASP A 157 -26.84 -9.09 -2.29
N LEU A 158 -27.59 -8.61 -1.30
CA LEU A 158 -27.12 -8.42 0.08
C LEU A 158 -26.61 -9.72 0.71
N VAL A 159 -27.35 -10.82 0.59
CA VAL A 159 -26.95 -12.12 1.16
C VAL A 159 -25.67 -12.62 0.50
N GLN A 160 -25.58 -12.49 -0.82
CA GLN A 160 -24.40 -12.88 -1.59
C GLN A 160 -23.18 -12.01 -1.22
N ALA A 161 -23.33 -10.69 -1.19
CA ALA A 161 -22.25 -9.77 -0.85
C ALA A 161 -21.76 -9.98 0.60
N GLN A 162 -22.66 -10.29 1.54
CA GLN A 162 -22.27 -10.64 2.92
C GLN A 162 -21.43 -11.93 2.97
N LYS A 163 -21.84 -12.95 2.20
CA LYS A 163 -21.08 -14.20 2.08
C LYS A 163 -19.69 -13.94 1.51
N GLU A 164 -19.60 -13.26 0.37
CA GLU A 164 -18.32 -12.90 -0.26
C GLU A 164 -17.42 -12.12 0.69
N ARG A 165 -17.96 -11.15 1.42
CA ARG A 165 -17.22 -10.40 2.44
C ARG A 165 -16.68 -11.31 3.55
N SER A 166 -17.46 -12.30 4.00
CA SER A 166 -17.01 -13.26 5.02
C SER A 166 -15.92 -14.21 4.52
N GLU A 167 -15.86 -14.43 3.20
CA GLU A 167 -14.90 -15.33 2.55
C GLU A 167 -13.71 -14.58 1.92
N TRP A 168 -13.74 -13.24 1.95
CA TRP A 168 -12.72 -12.37 1.36
C TRP A 168 -11.30 -12.68 1.84
N TRP A 169 -11.16 -13.09 3.11
CA TRP A 169 -9.86 -13.52 3.64
C TRP A 169 -9.31 -14.77 2.93
N LYS A 170 -10.18 -15.69 2.47
CA LYS A 170 -9.75 -16.89 1.72
C LYS A 170 -9.22 -16.51 0.36
N MET A 171 -9.89 -15.56 -0.33
CA MET A 171 -9.41 -15.01 -1.58
C MET A 171 -8.05 -14.33 -1.39
N GLY A 172 -7.90 -13.51 -0.34
CA GLY A 172 -6.62 -12.89 0.00
C GLY A 172 -5.50 -13.91 0.28
N LEU A 173 -5.80 -15.01 0.98
CA LEU A 173 -4.83 -16.09 1.20
C LEU A 173 -4.45 -16.79 -0.11
N GLY A 174 -5.38 -16.95 -1.04
CA GLY A 174 -5.13 -17.55 -2.34
C GLY A 174 -4.27 -16.71 -3.28
N LEU A 175 -3.97 -15.45 -2.93
CA LEU A 175 -3.07 -14.58 -3.69
C LEU A 175 -1.60 -14.72 -3.26
N PHE A 176 -1.31 -15.39 -2.14
CA PHE A 176 0.07 -15.68 -1.77
C PHE A 176 0.61 -16.79 -2.65
N SER A 177 1.81 -16.58 -3.19
CA SER A 177 2.51 -17.62 -3.93
C SER A 177 2.89 -18.79 -3.03
N MET A 178 2.73 -19.99 -3.57
CA MET A 178 3.24 -21.22 -2.96
C MET A 178 4.70 -21.44 -3.41
N LEU A 179 5.47 -22.20 -2.63
CA LEU A 179 6.89 -22.41 -2.90
C LEU A 179 7.17 -23.12 -4.24
N ASP A 180 6.22 -23.93 -4.70
CA ASP A 180 6.26 -24.62 -6.00
C ASP A 180 5.91 -23.73 -7.20
N GLU A 181 5.44 -22.49 -6.95
CA GLU A 181 5.16 -21.47 -7.96
C GLU A 181 6.31 -20.46 -8.15
N LEU A 182 7.37 -20.56 -7.32
CA LEU A 182 8.55 -19.67 -7.30
C LEU A 182 9.79 -20.34 -7.88
#